data_AF-A0A1C5XYD9-F1
#
_entry.id   AF-A0A1C5XYD9-F1
#
_cell.length_a   1.000
_cell.length_b   1.000
_cell.length_c   1.000
_cell.angle_alpha   90.00
_cell.angle_beta   90.00
_cell.angle_gamma   90.00
#
_symmetry.space_group_name_H-M   'P 1'
#
loop_
_entity.id
_entity.type
_entity.pdbx_description
1 polymer ?
#
loop_
_entity_poly.entity_id
_entity_poly.type
_entity_poly.pdbx_seq_one_letter_code
_entity_poly.pdbx_strand_id
1 'polypeptide(L)'
;MNDRMETSVPNIYAAGDAVQVKHYVTGNDALIPLTGPANKQGRIIADNICGGDSHYLGSQGSFVIKVFDMTAATTGINETNAKKSGLPQHILLCYFHIEYFLLAESNEWNVS
;
A
#
# COMPACT_ATOMS: atom_id res chain seq x y z
N MET A 1 11.47 -17.26 4.77
CA MET A 1 10.13 -17.85 4.60
C MET A 1 9.81 -17.85 3.11
N ASN A 2 9.09 -18.86 2.63
CA ASN A 2 8.68 -18.95 1.22
C ASN A 2 7.35 -18.22 1.00
N ASP A 3 6.89 -18.10 -0.24
CA ASP A 3 5.65 -17.42 -0.60
C ASP A 3 4.36 -18.10 -0.07
N ARG A 4 4.44 -19.36 0.37
CA ARG A 4 3.37 -20.07 1.10
C ARG A 4 3.30 -19.74 2.60
N MET A 5 4.12 -18.80 3.07
CA MET A 5 4.25 -18.37 4.47
C MET A 5 4.93 -19.38 5.41
N GLU A 6 5.63 -20.37 4.86
CA GLU A 6 6.33 -21.41 5.63
C GLU A 6 7.73 -20.92 6.04
N THR A 7 8.14 -21.28 7.26
CA THR A 7 9.51 -21.05 7.74
C THR A 7 10.45 -22.17 7.27
N SER A 8 11.73 -22.11 7.63
CA SER A 8 12.67 -23.21 7.39
C SER A 8 12.40 -24.42 8.28
N VAL A 9 11.63 -24.27 9.37
CA VAL A 9 11.26 -25.38 10.25
C VAL A 9 9.93 -25.99 9.75
N PRO A 10 9.87 -27.31 9.50
CA PRO A 10 8.66 -27.96 9.02
C PRO A 10 7.47 -27.70 9.93
N ASN A 11 6.29 -27.47 9.33
CA ASN A 11 5.02 -27.21 10.02
C ASN A 11 5.01 -25.93 10.89
N ILE A 12 6.01 -25.06 10.77
CA ILE A 12 6.02 -23.74 11.42
C ILE A 12 5.84 -22.66 10.34
N TYR A 13 4.82 -21.83 10.54
CA TYR A 13 4.47 -20.69 9.70
C TYR A 13 4.74 -19.38 10.44
N ALA A 14 4.95 -18.30 9.70
CA ALA A 14 5.14 -16.96 10.27
C ALA A 14 4.43 -15.90 9.43
N ALA A 15 3.87 -14.88 10.06
CA ALA A 15 3.15 -13.78 9.42
C ALA A 15 3.26 -12.49 10.23
N GLY A 16 2.74 -11.41 9.66
CA GLY A 16 2.65 -10.09 10.27
C GLY A 16 4.01 -9.41 10.39
N ASP A 17 4.16 -8.60 11.43
CA ASP A 17 5.31 -7.73 11.61
C ASP A 17 6.60 -8.50 11.95
N ALA A 18 6.49 -9.80 12.23
CA ALA A 18 7.62 -10.69 12.50
C ALA A 18 8.31 -11.21 11.23
N VAL A 19 7.78 -10.96 10.03
CA VAL A 19 8.33 -11.48 8.77
C VAL A 19 8.74 -10.38 7.81
N GLN A 20 9.81 -10.64 7.04
CA GLN A 20 10.08 -9.86 5.84
C GLN A 20 9.19 -10.35 4.70
N VAL A 21 8.77 -9.42 3.85
CA VAL A 21 8.02 -9.71 2.63
C VAL A 21 8.77 -9.17 1.42
N LYS A 22 8.36 -9.56 0.21
CA LYS A 22 8.81 -8.87 -1.00
C LYS A 22 8.07 -7.54 -1.17
N HIS A 23 8.82 -6.48 -1.43
CA HIS A 23 8.24 -5.22 -1.89
C HIS A 23 7.80 -5.39 -3.35
N TYR A 24 6.52 -5.23 -3.62
CA TYR A 24 5.89 -5.64 -4.88
C TYR A 24 6.52 -5.00 -6.12
N VAL A 25 6.97 -3.73 -6.02
CA VAL A 25 7.56 -3.01 -7.17
C VAL A 25 9.02 -3.38 -7.42
N THR A 26 9.79 -3.64 -6.37
CA THR A 26 11.25 -3.80 -6.48
C THR A 26 11.69 -5.25 -6.47
N GLY A 27 10.85 -6.17 -5.96
CA GLY A 27 11.23 -7.56 -5.71
C GLY A 27 12.22 -7.75 -4.55
N ASN A 28 12.67 -6.66 -3.92
CA ASN A 28 13.58 -6.70 -2.79
C ASN A 28 12.84 -7.05 -1.51
N ASP A 29 13.58 -7.59 -0.54
CA ASP A 29 13.06 -7.82 0.80
C ASP A 29 12.76 -6.49 1.51
N ALA A 30 11.62 -6.44 2.20
CA ALA A 30 11.15 -5.27 2.91
C ALA A 30 10.39 -5.64 4.19
N LEU A 31 10.46 -4.76 5.18
CA LEU A 31 9.63 -4.79 6.39
C LEU A 31 8.48 -3.81 6.21
N ILE A 32 7.26 -4.32 6.15
CA ILE A 32 6.04 -3.53 5.93
C ILE A 32 5.04 -3.90 7.03
N PRO A 33 5.19 -3.32 8.24
CA PRO A 33 4.37 -3.67 9.39
C PRO A 33 2.99 -3.01 9.27
N LEU A 34 2.04 -3.73 8.67
CA LEU A 34 0.70 -3.24 8.38
C LEU A 34 -0.33 -4.34 8.62
N THR A 35 -1.46 -3.97 9.21
CA THR A 35 -2.55 -4.90 9.54
C THR A 35 -3.16 -5.59 8.31
N GLY A 36 -3.27 -4.88 7.18
CA GLY A 36 -3.82 -5.43 5.93
C GLY A 36 -3.03 -6.65 5.43
N PRO A 37 -1.71 -6.50 5.16
CA PRO A 37 -0.80 -7.62 4.92
C PRO A 37 -0.90 -8.74 5.95
N ALA A 38 -0.84 -8.42 7.26
CA ALA A 38 -0.89 -9.43 8.32
C ALA A 38 -2.15 -10.31 8.25
N ASN A 39 -3.32 -9.70 8.05
CA ASN A 39 -4.59 -10.43 7.91
C ASN A 39 -4.60 -11.33 6.66
N LYS A 40 -4.11 -10.83 5.53
CA LYS A 40 -4.04 -11.60 4.28
C LYS A 40 -3.10 -12.80 4.42
N GLN A 41 -1.95 -12.59 5.05
CA GLN A 41 -0.97 -13.62 5.34
C GLN A 41 -1.53 -14.71 6.25
N GLY A 42 -2.23 -14.34 7.33
CA GLY A 42 -2.90 -15.31 8.21
C GLY A 42 -3.92 -16.18 7.47
N ARG A 43 -4.68 -15.57 6.55
CA ARG A 43 -5.63 -16.32 5.71
C ARG A 43 -4.93 -17.31 4.77
N ILE A 44 -3.79 -16.91 4.18
CA ILE A 44 -2.98 -17.80 3.32
C ILE A 44 -2.42 -18.97 4.13
N ILE A 45 -1.90 -18.71 5.33
CA ILE A 45 -1.44 -19.77 6.23
C ILE A 45 -2.56 -20.77 6.51
N ALA A 46 -3.75 -20.28 6.87
CA ALA A 46 -4.89 -21.15 7.14
C ALA A 46 -5.28 -22.00 5.92
N ASP A 47 -5.31 -21.41 4.73
CA ASP A 47 -5.61 -22.12 3.48
C ASP A 47 -4.58 -23.23 3.19
N ASN A 48 -3.29 -22.92 3.35
CA ASN A 48 -2.20 -23.88 3.13
C ASN A 48 -2.20 -25.01 4.17
N ILE A 49 -2.53 -24.71 5.43
CA ILE A 49 -2.72 -25.74 6.47
C ILE A 49 -3.88 -26.69 6.10
N CYS A 50 -4.93 -26.18 5.44
CA CYS A 50 -6.06 -26.98 4.97
C CYS A 50 -5.79 -27.75 3.66
N GLY A 51 -4.56 -27.75 3.15
CA GLY A 51 -4.19 -28.44 1.91
C GLY A 51 -4.35 -27.60 0.64
N GLY A 52 -4.55 -26.28 0.78
CA GLY A 52 -4.52 -25.33 -0.33
C GLY A 52 -3.11 -25.06 -0.90
N ASP A 53 -3.08 -24.18 -1.89
CA ASP A 53 -1.86 -23.71 -2.59
C ASP A 53 -1.92 -22.19 -2.79
N SER A 54 -2.07 -21.48 -1.68
CA SER A 54 -2.14 -20.03 -1.64
C SER A 54 -0.75 -19.41 -1.48
N HIS A 55 -0.49 -18.34 -2.24
CA HIS A 55 0.80 -17.66 -2.28
C HIS A 55 0.68 -16.15 -1.98
N TYR A 56 1.65 -15.63 -1.22
CA TYR A 56 1.78 -14.21 -0.92
C TYR A 56 2.73 -13.52 -1.91
N LEU A 57 2.15 -12.69 -2.79
CA LEU A 57 2.88 -12.02 -3.88
C LEU A 57 3.67 -10.76 -3.44
N GLY A 58 3.77 -10.51 -2.14
CA GLY A 58 4.39 -9.31 -1.59
C GLY A 58 3.41 -8.17 -1.30
N SER A 59 3.96 -7.04 -0.86
CA SER A 59 3.21 -5.86 -0.43
C SER A 59 3.66 -4.60 -1.19
N GLN A 60 2.71 -3.72 -1.51
CA GLN A 60 3.02 -2.37 -2.01
C GLN A 60 3.27 -1.34 -0.90
N GLY A 61 3.02 -1.68 0.36
CA GLY A 61 3.16 -0.72 1.46
C GLY A 61 2.11 0.40 1.43
N SER A 62 0.91 0.09 0.93
CA SER A 62 -0.20 1.05 0.90
C SER A 62 -0.64 1.43 2.31
N PHE A 63 -0.58 2.73 2.64
CA PHE A 63 -1.06 3.23 3.92
C PHE A 63 -1.70 4.60 3.78
N VAL A 64 -2.53 4.95 4.76
CA VAL A 64 -3.18 6.25 4.90
C VAL A 64 -3.07 6.71 6.35
N ILE A 65 -2.81 7.99 6.56
CA ILE A 65 -2.76 8.64 7.86
C ILE A 65 -3.58 9.93 7.84
N LYS A 66 -4.21 10.26 8.96
CA LYS A 66 -4.85 11.55 9.21
C LYS A 66 -3.94 12.39 10.11
N VAL A 67 -3.67 13.61 9.68
CA VAL A 67 -2.82 14.58 10.40
C VAL A 67 -3.60 15.89 10.48
N PHE A 68 -4.23 16.15 11.63
CA PHE A 68 -5.19 17.25 11.80
C PHE A 68 -6.30 17.18 10.73
N ASP A 69 -6.43 18.23 9.92
CA ASP A 69 -7.40 18.35 8.82
C ASP A 69 -6.89 17.77 7.50
N MET A 70 -5.64 17.29 7.46
CA MET A 70 -5.03 16.70 6.27
C MET A 70 -5.12 15.17 6.31
N THR A 71 -5.28 14.58 5.13
CA THR A 71 -5.12 13.13 4.91
C THR A 71 -3.96 12.92 3.96
N ALA A 72 -3.00 12.10 4.36
CA ALA A 72 -1.89 11.68 3.51
C ALA A 72 -2.00 10.18 3.25
N ALA A 73 -1.87 9.78 2.00
CA ALA A 73 -1.85 8.38 1.60
C ALA A 73 -0.71 8.14 0.62
N THR A 74 -0.18 6.92 0.65
CA THR A 74 0.83 6.48 -0.32
C THR A 74 0.65 5.00 -0.62
N THR A 75 1.13 4.59 -1.79
CA THR A 75 1.22 3.20 -2.20
C THR A 75 2.40 3.02 -3.13
N GLY A 76 3.07 1.88 -3.03
CA GLY A 76 4.23 1.57 -3.85
C GLY A 76 5.49 2.32 -3.41
N ILE A 77 6.36 2.59 -4.38
CA ILE A 77 7.67 3.18 -4.12
C ILE A 77 7.64 4.71 -4.24
N ASN A 78 8.22 5.41 -3.27
CA ASN A 78 8.44 6.84 -3.37
C ASN A 78 9.70 7.18 -4.20
N GLU A 79 9.82 8.44 -4.62
CA GLU A 79 10.95 8.90 -5.43
C GLU A 79 12.31 8.61 -4.77
N THR A 80 12.44 8.87 -3.47
CA THR A 80 13.70 8.66 -2.74
C THR A 80 14.16 7.21 -2.82
N ASN A 81 13.25 6.26 -2.62
CA ASN A 81 13.55 4.83 -2.66
C ASN A 81 13.71 4.32 -4.09
N ALA A 82 12.99 4.88 -5.07
CA ALA A 82 13.19 4.58 -6.49
C ALA A 82 14.61 4.96 -6.95
N LYS A 83 15.05 6.18 -6.60
CA LYS A 83 16.43 6.66 -6.84
C LYS A 83 17.47 5.72 -6.23
N LYS A 84 17.30 5.36 -4.95
CA LYS A 84 18.20 4.44 -4.24
C LYS A 84 18.26 3.05 -4.86
N SER A 85 17.16 2.60 -5.46
CA SER A 85 17.06 1.29 -6.12
C SER A 85 17.54 1.31 -7.59
N GLY A 86 18.00 2.46 -8.10
CA GLY A 86 18.43 2.60 -9.49
C GLY A 86 17.28 2.49 -10.51
N LEU A 87 16.03 2.66 -10.08
CA LEU A 87 14.87 2.60 -10.96
C LEU A 87 14.67 3.94 -11.66
N PRO A 88 14.45 3.98 -13.00
CA PRO A 88 14.10 5.21 -13.69
C PRO A 88 12.72 5.72 -13.24
N GLN A 89 12.61 7.01 -12.99
CA GLN A 89 11.40 7.60 -12.43
C GLN A 89 11.10 9.00 -12.98
N HIS A 90 9.81 9.25 -13.23
CA HIS A 90 9.24 10.56 -13.54
C HIS A 90 8.16 10.89 -12.51
N ILE A 91 7.99 12.17 -12.19
CA ILE A 91 7.03 12.62 -11.18
C ILE A 91 6.06 13.58 -11.85
N LEU A 92 4.77 13.32 -11.62
CA LEU A 92 3.68 14.19 -12.02
C LEU A 92 2.91 14.61 -10.77
N LEU A 93 2.68 15.90 -10.61
CA LEU A 93 1.87 16.46 -9.53
C LEU A 93 0.59 17.03 -10.13
N CYS A 94 -0.56 16.59 -9.61
CA CYS A 94 -1.87 17.08 -10.01
C CYS A 94 -2.54 17.76 -8.82
N TYR A 95 -3.07 18.96 -9.03
CA TYR A 95 -3.92 19.65 -8.06
C TYR A 95 -5.38 19.28 -8.35
N PHE A 96 -6.05 18.70 -7.36
CA PHE A 96 -7.47 18.37 -7.46
C PHE A 96 -8.30 19.50 -6.82
N HIS A 97 -8.77 20.44 -7.64
CA HIS A 97 -9.89 21.31 -7.29
C HIS A 97 -10.55 21.86 -8.56
N ILE A 98 -11.88 21.89 -8.58
CA ILE A 98 -12.68 22.54 -9.63
C ILE A 98 -13.31 23.79 -8.98
N GLU A 99 -12.71 24.96 -9.17
CA GLU A 99 -13.36 26.25 -8.87
C GLU A 99 -14.39 26.57 -9.97
N TYR A 100 -15.55 25.90 -9.99
CA TYR A 100 -16.68 26.36 -10.81
C TYR A 100 -18.03 26.35 -10.10
N PHE A 101 -18.10 25.99 -8.81
CA PHE A 101 -19.38 25.98 -8.08
C PHE A 101 -19.70 27.31 -7.36
N LEU A 102 -18.73 28.20 -7.12
CA LEU A 102 -18.94 29.45 -6.38
C LEU A 102 -19.31 30.68 -7.23
N LEU A 103 -19.33 30.58 -8.57
CA LEU A 103 -19.67 31.71 -9.46
C LEU A 103 -21.12 31.70 -9.97
N ALA A 104 -21.94 30.72 -9.60
CA ALA A 104 -23.34 30.65 -10.01
C ALA A 104 -24.32 31.35 -9.06
N GLU A 105 -23.91 31.70 -7.84
CA GLU A 105 -24.79 32.32 -6.82
C GLU A 105 -24.66 33.86 -6.71
N SER A 106 -23.84 34.52 -7.53
CA SER A 106 -23.61 35.98 -7.42
C SER A 106 -24.28 36.84 -8.50
N ASN A 107 -25.06 36.25 -9.43
CA ASN A 107 -25.60 36.98 -10.59
C ASN A 107 -27.14 36.99 -10.71
N GLU A 108 -27.86 36.88 -9.61
CA GLU A 108 -29.26 37.31 -9.55
C GLU A 108 -29.36 38.54 -8.63
N TRP A 109 -30.10 39.56 -9.09
CA TRP A 109 -30.44 40.84 -8.44
C TRP A 109 -29.52 42.06 -8.73
N ASN A 110 -29.69 42.65 -9.91
CA ASN A 110 -29.86 44.10 -10.01
C ASN A 110 -30.84 44.44 -11.15
N VAL A 111 -32.11 44.56 -10.74
CA VAL A 111 -33.15 45.31 -11.43
C VAL A 111 -32.96 46.81 -11.13
N SER A 112 -32.72 47.59 -12.18
CA SER A 112 -33.12 49.00 -12.32
C SER A 112 -33.04 49.40 -13.79
#